data_AF-A0A914VSX7-F1
#
_entry.id   AF-A0A914VSX7-F1
#
_cell.length_a   1.000
_cell.length_b   1.000
_cell.length_c   1.000
_cell.angle_alpha   90.00
_cell.angle_beta   90.00
_cell.angle_gamma   90.00
#
_symmetry.space_group_name_H-M   'P 1'
#
loop_
_entity.id
_entity.type
_entity.pdbx_description
1 polymer ?
#
loop_
_entity_poly.entity_id
_entity_poly.type
_entity_poly.pdbx_seq_one_letter_code
_entity_poly.pdbx_strand_id
1 'polypeptide(L)' 'YVKLKENEKNKKLFELLDLLEFNQVVIFVRTVQRCIALNQLLAEQNFPSIAIH' A
#
# COMPACT_ATOMS: atom_id res chain seq x y z
N TYR A 1 4.94 11.77 9.33
CA TYR A 1 6.00 10.73 9.38
C TYR A 1 5.73 9.82 10.57
N VAL A 2 5.68 8.50 10.34
CA VAL A 2 5.44 7.49 11.40
C VAL A 2 6.67 6.59 11.47
N LYS A 3 7.28 6.46 12.66
CA LYS A 3 8.39 5.51 12.87
C LYS A 3 7.81 4.11 13.05
N LEU A 4 8.07 3.24 12.08
CA LEU A 4 7.61 1.85 12.07
C LEU A 4 8.76 0.94 11.66
N LYS A 5 8.75 -0.30 12.15
CA LYS A 5 9.60 -1.34 11.59
C LYS A 5 9.11 -1.72 10.20
N GLU A 6 10.00 -2.27 9.37
CA GLU A 6 9.67 -2.57 7.97
C GLU A 6 8.51 -3.56 7.82
N ASN A 7 8.45 -4.55 8.70
CA ASN A 7 7.38 -5.54 8.75
C ASN A 7 6.01 -4.97 9.17
N GLU A 8 5.98 -3.82 9.84
CA GLU A 8 4.74 -3.18 10.31
C GLU A 8 4.13 -2.25 9.26
N LYS A 9 4.90 -1.85 8.23
CA LYS A 9 4.47 -0.86 7.23
C LYS A 9 3.23 -1.29 6.47
N ASN A 10 3.16 -2.54 6.02
CA ASN A 10 2.02 -3.02 5.25
C ASN A 10 0.74 -2.99 6.09
N LYS A 11 0.81 -3.48 7.34
CA LYS A 11 -0.34 -3.49 8.24
C LYS A 11 -0.84 -2.06 8.52
N LYS A 12 0.08 -1.14 8.82
CA LYS A 12 -0.31 0.25 9.08
C LYS A 12 -0.83 0.96 7.83
N LEU A 13 -0.32 0.62 6.65
CA LEU A 13 -0.82 1.11 5.37
C LEU A 13 -2.28 0.70 5.16
N PHE A 14 -2.60 -0.59 5.31
CA PHE A 14 -3.98 -1.06 5.20
C PHE A 14 -4.90 -0.39 6.23
N GLU A 15 -4.48 -0.30 7.49
CA GLU A 15 -5.25 0.39 8.53
C GLU A 15 -5.54 1.85 8.17
N LEU A 16 -4.58 2.56 7.56
CA LEU A 16 -4.79 3.93 7.10
C LEU A 16 -5.69 3.99 5.86
N LEU A 17 -5.62 3.00 4.97
CA LEU A 17 -6.51 2.92 3.81
C LEU A 17 -7.96 2.61 4.22
N ASP A 18 -8.17 1.88 5.32
CA ASP A 18 -9.52 1.61 5.84
C ASP A 18 -10.10 2.81 6.61
N LEU A 19 -9.25 3.53 7.35
CA LEU A 19 -9.69 4.60 8.26
C LEU A 19 -9.91 5.94 7.54
N LEU A 20 -9.24 6.17 6.42
CA LEU A 20 -9.28 7.43 5.69
C LEU A 20 -10.27 7.34 4.53
N GLU A 21 -11.18 8.29 4.43
CA GLU A 21 -11.92 8.52 3.19
C GLU A 21 -11.01 9.25 2.19
N PHE A 22 -10.76 8.62 1.05
CA PHE A 22 -10.02 9.21 -0.06
C PHE A 22 -10.68 8.87 -1.39
N ASN A 23 -10.50 9.75 -2.36
CA ASN A 23 -10.93 9.49 -3.73
C ASN A 23 -9.84 8.75 -4.53
N GLN A 24 -8.57 9.10 -4.31
CA GLN A 24 -7.40 8.50 -4.97
C GLN A 24 -6.18 8.54 -4.07
N VAL A 25 -5.35 7.49 -4.11
CA VAL A 25 -4.12 7.37 -3.32
C VAL A 25 -2.96 6.99 -4.22
N VAL A 26 -1.79 7.59 -3.98
CA VAL A 26 -0.53 7.24 -4.64
C VAL A 26 0.45 6.73 -3.59
N ILE A 27 1.00 5.54 -3.80
CA ILE A 27 1.90 4.88 -2.86
C ILE A 27 3.27 4.72 -3.53
N PHE A 28 4.26 5.44 -3.02
CA PHE A 28 5.64 5.34 -3.50
C PHE A 28 6.39 4.21 -2.79
N VAL A 29 7.04 3.36 -3.57
CA VAL A 29 7.88 2.26 -3.08
C VAL A 29 9.30 2.39 -3.64
N ARG A 30 10.27 1.80 -2.96
CA ARG A 30 11.69 1.90 -3.36
C ARG A 30 12.04 1.08 -4.60
N THR A 31 11.38 -0.06 -4.82
CA THR A 31 11.74 -1.01 -5.87
C THR A 31 10.53 -1.49 -6.65
N VAL A 32 10.75 -1.84 -7.92
CA VAL A 32 9.73 -2.38 -8.82
C VAL A 32 9.13 -3.67 -8.27
N GLN A 33 9.97 -4.57 -7.74
CA GLN A 33 9.50 -5.83 -7.12
C GLN A 33 8.51 -5.57 -5.98
N ARG A 34 8.77 -4.55 -5.15
CA ARG A 34 7.86 -4.19 -4.05
C ARG A 34 6.56 -3.59 -4.55
N CYS A 35 6.60 -2.85 -5.67
CA CYS A 35 5.41 -2.29 -6.31
C CYS A 35 4.46 -3.40 -6.75
N ILE A 36 5.00 -4.39 -7.48
CA ILE A 36 4.24 -5.53 -7.99
C ILE A 36 3.63 -6.34 -6.83
N ALA A 37 4.44 -6.67 -5.81
CA ALA A 37 3.97 -7.41 -4.65
C ALA A 37 2.91 -6.65 -3.84
N LEU A 38 3.05 -5.33 -3.66
CA LEU A 38 2.04 -4.53 -2.96
C LEU A 38 0.73 -4.45 -3.75
N ASN A 39 0.80 -4.32 -5.07
CA ASN A 39 -0.38 -4.34 -5.92
C ASN A 39 -1.15 -5.67 -5.86
N GLN A 40 -0.43 -6.81 -5.80
CA GLN A 40 -1.04 -8.12 -5.60
C GLN A 40 -1.76 -8.20 -4.24
N LEU A 41 -1.10 -7.76 -3.16
CA LEU A 41 -1.70 -7.74 -1.82
C LEU A 41 -2.95 -6.83 -1.76
N LEU A 42 -2.93 -5.67 -2.42
CA LEU A 42 -4.08 -4.77 -2.49
C LEU A 42 -5.24 -5.42 -3.25
N ALA A 43 -4.96 -6.07 -4.38
CA ALA A 43 -5.96 -6.79 -5.17
C ALA A 43 -6.57 -7.97 -4.40
N GLU A 44 -5.78 -8.72 -3.62
CA GLU A 44 -6.25 -9.80 -2.74
C GLU A 44 -7.19 -9.29 -1.64
N GLN A 45 -6.99 -8.06 -1.17
CA GLN A 45 -7.87 -7.39 -0.21
C GLN A 45 -9.02 -6.64 -0.91
N ASN A 46 -9.27 -6.91 -2.19
CA ASN A 46 -10.31 -6.29 -3.01
C ASN A 46 -10.17 -4.75 -3.17
N PHE A 47 -9.00 -4.19 -2.92
CA PHE A 47 -8.73 -2.79 -3.22
C PHE A 47 -8.43 -2.61 -4.72
N PRO A 48 -9.11 -1.68 -5.40
CA PRO A 48 -8.79 -1.37 -6.79
C PRO A 48 -7.43 -0.66 -6.85
N SER A 49 -6.40 -1.36 -7.31
CA SER A 49 -5.04 -0.84 -7.43
C SER A 49 -4.40 -1.13 -8.79
N ILE A 50 -3.47 -0.28 -9.20
CA ILE A 50 -2.63 -0.47 -10.38
C ILE A 50 -1.16 -0.20 -10.04
N ALA A 51 -0.26 -1.06 -10.52
CA ALA A 51 1.18 -0.87 -10.40
C ALA A 51 1.71 -0.07 -11.60
N ILE A 52 2.40 1.04 -11.32
CA ILE A 52 3.13 1.85 -12.31
C ILE A 52 4.58 1.91 -11.82
N HIS A 53 5.54 1.57 -12.68
CA HIS A 53 6.96 1.42 -12.35
C HIS A 53 7.84 2.43 -13.06
#